data_AF-A0A661R4M0-F1
#
_entry.id   AF-A0A661R4M0-F1
#
_cell.length_a   1.000
_cell.length_b   1.000
_cell.length_c   1.000
_cell.angle_alpha   90.00
_cell.angle_beta   90.00
_cell.angle_gamma   90.00
#
_symmetry.space_group_name_H-M   'P 1'
#
loop_
_entity.id
_entity.type
_entity.pdbx_description
1 polymer ?
#
loop_
_entity_poly.entity_id
_entity_poly.type
_entity_poly.pdbx_seq_one_letter_code
_entity_poly.pdbx_strand_id
1 'polypeptide(L)'
;MLVSSVAFYAAGHYSRAFVTIQNVESQTAAVGIIAAFIRKDIKTLIQRLNEVLLRNTPAFEDQTDLDEWVVTVAIARSLAMALEYLYTGTRDFIDAADRQLEDAAIVASTGHFPAYWWTVRLLKLMLGNLGDASLWQILPPFFDPETKSTLARYIRLMAYSRPPVVELWASQRAALPMALNTTNRGGVVNLRTSAGKTRIAELAILQTLASDSSAQIIYLAPFRSLAMEVEQTLAASFSWLGFKVSHLYGGSRVSSVDTELAAESSIMIATPEKTRALFRAAPDLFENVKLIIVDEGHLIGPSERFVKNELFVDHLRSLARTSSARILLLSAVLPNPQELAEWVTGDSDAVATSRWKPSVERYGLLRWNGSRVRIDWLGDVESFNPSFVEAKPLSDRKNSRLSPRNKTEAIAASAVRLSRLGPVMIFAGQAQWVPSMARAVLLA
;
A
#
# COMPACT_ATOMS: atom_id res chain seq x y z
N MET A 1 18.03 8.92 13.95
CA MET A 1 16.99 8.70 12.93
C MET A 1 17.00 7.28 12.37
N LEU A 2 18.14 6.73 11.93
CA LEU A 2 18.21 5.35 11.42
C LEU A 2 17.60 4.30 12.40
N VAL A 3 18.08 4.27 13.65
CA VAL A 3 17.58 3.34 14.70
C VAL A 3 16.05 3.42 14.82
N SER A 4 15.48 4.63 14.83
CA SER A 4 14.04 4.84 14.86
C SER A 4 13.34 4.28 13.62
N SER A 5 13.90 4.46 12.42
CA SER A 5 13.36 3.90 11.19
C SER A 5 13.33 2.37 11.21
N VAL A 6 14.43 1.73 11.63
CA VAL A 6 14.52 0.26 11.73
C VAL A 6 13.54 -0.24 12.80
N ALA A 7 13.45 0.43 13.95
CA ALA A 7 12.51 0.08 15.02
C ALA A 7 11.05 0.19 14.57
N PHE A 8 10.67 1.25 13.85
CA PHE A 8 9.33 1.38 13.28
C PHE A 8 9.05 0.26 12.27
N TYR A 9 10.02 -0.11 11.44
CA TYR A 9 9.84 -1.20 10.49
C TYR A 9 9.64 -2.54 11.21
N ALA A 10 10.52 -2.85 12.15
CA ALA A 10 10.45 -4.07 12.96
C ALA A 10 9.10 -4.16 13.71
N ALA A 11 8.55 -3.04 14.17
CA ALA A 11 7.23 -2.98 14.80
C ALA A 11 6.03 -3.02 13.83
N GLY A 12 6.25 -3.15 12.52
CA GLY A 12 5.20 -3.15 11.51
C GLY A 12 4.60 -1.76 11.22
N HIS A 13 5.24 -0.69 11.66
CA HIS A 13 4.88 0.71 11.36
C HIS A 13 5.59 1.20 10.08
N TYR A 14 5.34 0.52 8.96
CA TYR A 14 6.03 0.73 7.68
C TYR A 14 5.99 2.19 7.18
N SER A 15 4.86 2.89 7.33
CA SER A 15 4.76 4.30 6.91
C SER A 15 5.70 5.20 7.71
N ARG A 16 5.79 5.00 9.03
CA ARG A 16 6.70 5.78 9.90
C ARG A 16 8.17 5.45 9.59
N ALA A 17 8.48 4.18 9.36
CA ALA A 17 9.81 3.77 8.94
C ALA A 17 10.22 4.45 7.63
N PHE A 18 9.32 4.45 6.64
CA PHE A 18 9.56 5.07 5.34
C PHE A 18 9.74 6.59 5.43
N VAL A 19 8.89 7.29 6.19
CA VAL A 19 9.02 8.75 6.37
C VAL A 19 10.32 9.10 7.11
N THR A 20 10.66 8.35 8.16
CA THR A 20 11.85 8.64 8.97
C THR A 20 13.14 8.37 8.20
N ILE A 21 13.17 7.35 7.32
CA ILE A 21 14.37 7.00 6.56
C ILE A 21 14.68 8.00 5.44
N GLN A 22 13.71 8.77 4.93
CA GLN A 22 13.96 9.76 3.87
C GLN A 22 14.96 10.85 4.30
N ASN A 23 14.97 11.20 5.59
CA ASN A 23 15.84 12.24 6.15
C ASN A 23 17.18 11.69 6.66
N VAL A 24 17.49 10.41 6.45
CA VAL A 24 18.74 9.81 6.90
C VAL A 24 19.83 10.03 5.84
N GLU A 25 20.77 10.89 6.15
CA GLU A 25 22.01 11.06 5.38
C GLU A 25 22.94 9.85 5.57
N SER A 26 23.60 9.43 4.50
CA SER A 26 24.51 8.27 4.52
C SER A 26 25.86 8.65 5.12
N GLN A 27 25.95 8.64 6.44
CA GLN A 27 27.18 8.97 7.17
C GLN A 27 28.22 7.85 7.16
N THR A 28 27.76 6.58 7.15
CA THR A 28 28.63 5.40 7.04
C THR A 28 28.10 4.44 5.97
N ALA A 29 28.95 3.51 5.53
CA ALA A 29 28.56 2.49 4.54
C ALA A 29 27.39 1.64 5.05
N ALA A 30 27.44 1.18 6.30
CA ALA A 30 26.36 0.42 6.94
C ALA A 30 25.02 1.20 6.95
N VAL A 31 25.05 2.49 7.33
CA VAL A 31 23.87 3.36 7.31
C VAL A 31 23.30 3.47 5.90
N GLY A 32 24.16 3.65 4.89
CA GLY A 32 23.76 3.75 3.49
C GLY A 32 23.08 2.48 2.98
N ILE A 33 23.61 1.30 3.32
CA ILE A 33 23.05 0.00 2.92
C ILE A 33 21.68 -0.22 3.58
N ILE A 34 21.58 -0.05 4.90
CA ILE A 34 20.31 -0.22 5.63
C ILE A 34 19.26 0.77 5.12
N ALA A 35 19.65 2.03 4.89
CA ALA A 35 18.74 3.04 4.37
C ALA A 35 18.24 2.70 2.96
N ALA A 36 19.11 2.22 2.06
CA ALA A 36 18.71 1.78 0.73
C ALA A 36 17.74 0.58 0.79
N PHE A 37 17.99 -0.37 1.69
CA PHE A 37 17.10 -1.51 1.92
C PHE A 37 15.70 -1.08 2.39
N ILE A 38 15.60 -0.25 3.44
CA ILE A 38 14.32 0.21 3.98
C ILE A 38 13.56 1.10 2.97
N ARG A 39 14.28 1.90 2.18
CA ARG A 39 13.69 2.69 1.08
C ARG A 39 13.20 1.82 -0.08
N LYS A 40 13.56 0.53 -0.09
CA LYS A 40 13.35 -0.40 -1.20
C LYS A 40 13.99 0.08 -2.51
N ASP A 41 15.11 0.81 -2.40
CA ASP A 41 15.92 1.23 -3.54
C ASP A 41 16.94 0.13 -3.85
N ILE A 42 16.48 -0.89 -4.56
CA ILE A 42 17.29 -2.07 -4.89
C ILE A 42 18.54 -1.70 -5.68
N LYS A 43 18.45 -0.70 -6.57
CA LYS A 43 19.60 -0.30 -7.40
C LYS A 43 20.71 0.29 -6.52
N THR A 44 20.37 1.24 -5.66
CA THR A 44 21.35 1.82 -4.73
C THR A 44 21.80 0.81 -3.68
N LEU A 45 20.93 -0.10 -3.25
CA LEU A 45 21.30 -1.18 -2.34
C LEU A 45 22.40 -2.06 -2.95
N ILE A 46 22.19 -2.59 -4.16
CA ILE A 46 23.18 -3.44 -4.85
C ILE A 46 24.50 -2.70 -5.05
N GLN A 47 24.45 -1.42 -5.45
CA GLN A 47 25.67 -0.61 -5.60
C GLN A 47 26.46 -0.54 -4.28
N ARG A 48 25.80 -0.21 -3.17
CA ARG A 48 26.44 -0.10 -1.85
C ARG A 48 26.91 -1.44 -1.30
N LEU A 49 26.17 -2.51 -1.57
CA LEU A 49 26.59 -3.87 -1.23
C LEU A 49 27.89 -4.22 -1.95
N ASN A 50 27.98 -3.94 -3.25
CA ASN A 50 29.19 -4.20 -4.04
C ASN A 50 30.39 -3.39 -3.56
N GLU A 51 30.19 -2.12 -3.20
CA GLU A 51 31.24 -1.25 -2.64
C GLU A 51 31.87 -1.81 -1.34
N VAL A 52 31.10 -2.56 -0.54
CA VAL A 52 31.58 -3.17 0.70
C VAL A 52 32.07 -4.61 0.49
N LEU A 53 31.31 -5.43 -0.23
CA LEU A 53 31.54 -6.87 -0.33
C LEU A 53 32.61 -7.26 -1.36
N LEU A 54 32.83 -6.42 -2.38
CA LEU A 54 33.82 -6.68 -3.44
C LEU A 54 35.13 -5.90 -3.24
N ARG A 55 35.21 -5.06 -2.20
CA ARG A 55 36.42 -4.31 -1.89
C ARG A 55 37.44 -5.22 -1.19
N ASN A 56 38.71 -5.04 -1.52
CA ASN A 56 39.81 -5.67 -0.77
C ASN A 56 39.78 -5.25 0.70
N THR A 57 40.15 -6.15 1.60
CA THR A 57 40.26 -5.86 3.03
C THR A 57 41.19 -4.66 3.23
N PRO A 58 40.71 -3.58 3.87
CA PRO A 58 41.54 -2.41 4.14
C PRO A 58 42.59 -2.73 5.22
N ALA A 59 43.62 -1.88 5.32
CA ALA A 59 44.43 -1.84 6.52
C ALA A 59 43.63 -1.18 7.66
N PHE A 60 43.83 -1.64 8.88
CA PHE A 60 43.15 -1.13 10.08
C PHE A 60 44.19 -0.43 10.97
N GLU A 61 43.87 0.76 11.48
CA GLU A 61 44.79 1.50 12.35
C GLU A 61 44.75 0.95 13.77
N ASP A 62 43.57 0.50 14.22
CA ASP A 62 43.37 -0.14 15.52
C ASP A 62 42.28 -1.24 15.49
N GLN A 63 41.99 -1.80 16.67
CA GLN A 63 40.94 -2.81 16.84
C GLN A 63 39.53 -2.23 16.61
N THR A 64 39.33 -0.94 16.91
CA THR A 64 38.06 -0.22 16.75
C THR A 64 37.67 -0.18 15.27
N ASP A 65 38.61 0.17 14.40
CA ASP A 65 38.44 0.21 12.95
C ASP A 65 38.12 -1.17 12.37
N LEU A 66 38.81 -2.20 12.87
CA LEU A 66 38.56 -3.59 12.48
C LEU A 66 37.14 -4.02 12.87
N ASP A 67 36.74 -3.77 14.11
CA ASP A 67 35.42 -4.15 14.64
C ASP A 67 34.29 -3.43 13.89
N GLU A 68 34.42 -2.13 13.62
CA GLU A 68 33.43 -1.37 12.83
C GLU A 68 33.32 -1.92 11.40
N TRP A 69 34.45 -2.23 10.77
CA TRP A 69 34.47 -2.82 9.43
C TRP A 69 33.82 -4.21 9.40
N VAL A 70 34.12 -5.07 10.38
CA VAL A 70 33.53 -6.41 10.51
C VAL A 70 32.00 -6.31 10.65
N VAL A 71 31.50 -5.43 11.52
CA VAL A 71 30.07 -5.19 11.68
C VAL A 71 29.44 -4.70 10.38
N THR A 72 30.10 -3.77 9.68
CA THR A 72 29.62 -3.25 8.39
C THR A 72 29.53 -4.35 7.32
N VAL A 73 30.54 -5.22 7.22
CA VAL A 73 30.55 -6.35 6.28
C VAL A 73 29.46 -7.36 6.63
N ALA A 74 29.27 -7.67 7.92
CA ALA A 74 28.22 -8.58 8.36
C ALA A 74 26.81 -8.04 8.04
N ILE A 75 26.57 -6.75 8.26
CA ILE A 75 25.33 -6.07 7.83
C ILE A 75 25.15 -6.19 6.32
N ALA A 76 26.20 -5.89 5.53
CA ALA A 76 26.14 -6.00 4.07
C ALA A 76 25.82 -7.44 3.62
N ARG A 77 26.48 -8.45 4.17
CA ARG A 77 26.21 -9.87 3.87
C ARG A 77 24.77 -10.26 4.23
N SER A 78 24.30 -9.87 5.41
CA SER A 78 22.93 -10.18 5.86
C SER A 78 21.87 -9.59 4.92
N LEU A 79 22.07 -8.36 4.44
CA LEU A 79 21.15 -7.68 3.53
C LEU A 79 21.26 -8.19 2.08
N ALA A 80 22.43 -8.66 1.67
CA ALA A 80 22.59 -9.38 0.41
C ALA A 80 21.84 -10.72 0.44
N MET A 81 21.96 -11.49 1.53
CA MET A 81 21.20 -12.73 1.73
C MET A 81 19.69 -12.46 1.78
N ALA A 82 19.26 -11.41 2.49
CA ALA A 82 17.86 -11.00 2.49
C ALA A 82 17.37 -10.69 1.07
N LEU A 83 18.18 -10.01 0.24
CA LEU A 83 17.85 -9.75 -1.16
C LEU A 83 17.72 -11.04 -1.99
N GLU A 84 18.61 -12.02 -1.79
CA GLU A 84 18.50 -13.34 -2.42
C GLU A 84 17.21 -14.07 -2.02
N TYR A 85 16.81 -13.97 -0.74
CA TYR A 85 15.53 -14.50 -0.29
C TYR A 85 14.34 -13.84 -1.02
N LEU A 86 14.37 -12.53 -1.23
CA LEU A 86 13.28 -11.82 -1.93
C LEU A 86 13.05 -12.36 -3.35
N TYR A 87 14.11 -12.78 -4.05
CA TYR A 87 14.02 -13.30 -5.42
C TYR A 87 13.81 -14.81 -5.52
N THR A 88 14.34 -15.57 -4.56
CA THR A 88 14.34 -17.04 -4.62
C THR A 88 13.28 -17.68 -3.74
N GLY A 89 12.89 -17.04 -2.64
CA GLY A 89 12.03 -17.60 -1.59
C GLY A 89 12.74 -18.61 -0.67
N THR A 90 14.06 -18.79 -0.80
CA THR A 90 14.82 -19.81 -0.04
C THR A 90 15.06 -19.35 1.40
N ARG A 91 14.37 -19.96 2.36
CA ARG A 91 14.40 -19.55 3.78
C ARG A 91 15.80 -19.58 4.40
N ASP A 92 16.67 -20.49 3.94
CA ASP A 92 18.06 -20.62 4.39
C ASP A 92 18.84 -19.29 4.33
N PHE A 93 18.51 -18.39 3.39
CA PHE A 93 19.14 -17.08 3.32
C PHE A 93 18.75 -16.16 4.48
N ILE A 94 17.50 -16.21 4.95
CA ILE A 94 17.06 -15.46 6.13
C ILE A 94 17.74 -16.03 7.37
N ASP A 95 17.79 -17.35 7.50
CA ASP A 95 18.44 -18.01 8.65
C ASP A 95 19.97 -17.75 8.66
N ALA A 96 20.60 -17.69 7.48
CA ALA A 96 22.00 -17.31 7.35
C ALA A 96 22.24 -15.82 7.68
N ALA A 97 21.35 -14.93 7.24
CA ALA A 97 21.40 -13.51 7.57
C ALA A 97 21.25 -13.29 9.09
N ASP A 98 20.38 -14.06 9.73
CA ASP A 98 20.16 -14.03 11.18
C ASP A 98 21.44 -14.34 11.95
N ARG A 99 22.12 -15.44 11.59
CA ARG A 99 23.42 -15.84 12.18
C ARG A 99 24.49 -14.77 11.98
N GLN A 100 24.60 -14.18 10.79
CA GLN A 100 25.55 -13.09 10.53
C GLN A 100 25.30 -11.86 11.43
N LEU A 101 24.03 -11.56 11.72
CA LEU A 101 23.66 -10.46 12.61
C LEU A 101 23.87 -10.82 14.09
N GLU A 102 23.77 -12.09 14.49
CA GLU A 102 24.18 -12.52 15.83
C GLU A 102 25.66 -12.27 16.07
N ASP A 103 26.52 -12.71 15.14
CA ASP A 103 27.96 -12.50 15.22
C ASP A 103 28.30 -11.00 15.26
N ALA A 104 27.64 -10.19 14.42
CA ALA A 104 27.81 -8.75 14.41
C ALA A 104 27.38 -8.08 15.73
N ALA A 105 26.34 -8.60 16.40
CA ALA A 105 25.91 -8.07 17.69
C ALA A 105 26.94 -8.37 18.80
N ILE A 106 27.60 -9.53 18.74
CA ILE A 106 28.68 -9.90 19.68
C ILE A 106 29.88 -8.98 19.48
N VAL A 107 30.30 -8.75 18.23
CA VAL A 107 31.41 -7.84 17.90
C VAL A 107 31.07 -6.41 18.34
N ALA A 108 29.88 -5.90 18.00
CA ALA A 108 29.46 -4.56 18.40
C ALA A 108 29.39 -4.37 19.92
N SER A 109 29.02 -5.42 20.67
CA SER A 109 29.02 -5.39 22.13
C SER A 109 30.45 -5.35 22.70
N THR A 110 31.33 -6.21 22.18
CA THR A 110 32.72 -6.33 22.65
C THR A 110 33.53 -5.07 22.31
N GLY A 111 33.33 -4.52 21.11
CA GLY A 111 33.94 -3.27 20.65
C GLY A 111 33.31 -1.99 21.24
N HIS A 112 32.33 -2.12 22.15
CA HIS A 112 31.67 -0.97 22.81
C HIS A 112 31.00 0.01 21.81
N PHE A 113 30.36 -0.52 20.76
CA PHE A 113 29.59 0.24 19.77
C PHE A 113 28.09 0.16 20.02
N PRO A 114 27.52 0.91 20.98
CA PRO A 114 26.11 0.78 21.36
C PRO A 114 25.15 1.09 20.19
N ALA A 115 25.51 2.02 19.31
CA ALA A 115 24.69 2.37 18.15
C ALA A 115 24.58 1.21 17.14
N TYR A 116 25.70 0.56 16.82
CA TYR A 116 25.72 -0.61 15.95
C TYR A 116 25.03 -1.81 16.62
N TRP A 117 25.26 -2.02 17.92
CA TRP A 117 24.60 -3.07 18.68
C TRP A 117 23.07 -2.97 18.60
N TRP A 118 22.50 -1.79 18.84
CA TRP A 118 21.06 -1.56 18.68
C TRP A 118 20.60 -1.75 17.24
N THR A 119 21.35 -1.24 16.28
CA THR A 119 21.00 -1.31 14.85
C THR A 119 20.94 -2.76 14.37
N VAL A 120 21.94 -3.58 14.71
CA VAL A 120 22.03 -4.99 14.32
C VAL A 120 20.89 -5.80 14.94
N ARG A 121 20.57 -5.62 16.23
CA ARG A 121 19.46 -6.33 16.88
C ARG A 121 18.11 -5.95 16.28
N LEU A 122 17.90 -4.67 15.98
CA LEU A 122 16.69 -4.22 15.30
C LEU A 122 16.61 -4.75 13.87
N LEU A 123 17.74 -4.82 13.17
CA LEU A 123 17.82 -5.37 11.82
C LEU A 123 17.48 -6.87 11.82
N LYS A 124 17.94 -7.60 12.83
CA LYS A 124 17.61 -9.02 13.05
C LYS A 124 16.10 -9.23 13.17
N LEU A 125 15.45 -8.47 14.05
CA LEU A 125 13.97 -8.48 14.21
C LEU A 125 13.26 -8.10 12.91
N MET A 126 13.79 -7.11 12.19
CA MET A 126 13.25 -6.64 10.92
C MET A 126 13.30 -7.74 9.84
N LEU A 127 14.42 -8.43 9.69
CA LEU A 127 14.58 -9.50 8.70
C LEU A 127 13.78 -10.75 9.05
N GLY A 128 13.69 -11.12 10.33
CA GLY A 128 12.81 -12.20 10.78
C GLY A 128 11.34 -11.90 10.43
N ASN A 129 10.87 -10.69 10.77
CA ASN A 129 9.51 -10.26 10.43
C ASN A 129 9.28 -10.17 8.92
N LEU A 130 10.28 -9.76 8.14
CA LEU A 130 10.21 -9.76 6.67
C LEU A 130 10.04 -11.18 6.13
N GLY A 131 10.78 -12.16 6.68
CA GLY A 131 10.64 -13.58 6.32
C GLY A 131 9.24 -14.10 6.59
N ASP A 132 8.69 -13.83 7.77
CA ASP A 132 7.35 -14.28 8.16
C ASP A 132 6.22 -13.56 7.39
N ALA A 133 6.45 -12.29 7.05
CA ALA A 133 5.50 -11.46 6.33
C ALA A 133 5.63 -11.54 4.80
N SER A 134 6.57 -12.33 4.28
CA SER A 134 6.90 -12.33 2.85
C SER A 134 5.80 -12.98 2.00
N LEU A 135 5.74 -12.60 0.73
CA LEU A 135 4.86 -13.28 -0.23
C LEU A 135 5.22 -14.77 -0.38
N TRP A 136 6.50 -15.12 -0.31
CA TRP A 136 6.98 -16.50 -0.38
C TRP A 136 6.52 -17.36 0.78
N GLN A 137 6.33 -16.80 1.96
CA GLN A 137 5.89 -17.52 3.15
C GLN A 137 4.36 -17.58 3.26
N ILE A 138 3.68 -16.47 2.96
CA ILE A 138 2.24 -16.34 3.23
C ILE A 138 1.38 -16.98 2.13
N LEU A 139 1.77 -16.82 0.86
CA LEU A 139 0.88 -17.19 -0.25
C LEU A 139 0.78 -18.69 -0.51
N PRO A 140 1.86 -19.51 -0.46
CA PRO A 140 1.79 -20.91 -0.89
C PRO A 140 0.64 -21.75 -0.29
N PRO A 141 0.26 -21.61 1.00
CA PRO A 141 -0.88 -22.35 1.56
C PRO A 141 -2.23 -22.10 0.88
N PHE A 142 -2.38 -21.01 0.12
CA PHE A 142 -3.62 -20.65 -0.57
C PHE A 142 -3.65 -21.10 -2.03
N PHE A 143 -2.59 -21.72 -2.55
CA PHE A 143 -2.44 -22.06 -3.95
C PHE A 143 -2.17 -23.54 -4.10
N ASP A 144 -2.80 -24.17 -5.09
CA ASP A 144 -2.59 -25.59 -5.36
C ASP A 144 -1.15 -25.84 -5.84
N PRO A 145 -0.55 -27.00 -5.54
CA PRO A 145 0.82 -27.32 -5.95
C PRO A 145 1.09 -27.16 -7.45
N GLU A 146 0.07 -27.42 -8.28
CA GLU A 146 0.12 -27.28 -9.74
C GLU A 146 0.31 -25.82 -10.18
N THR A 147 -0.18 -24.87 -9.39
CA THR A 147 -0.13 -23.43 -9.67
C THR A 147 1.13 -22.74 -9.17
N LYS A 148 2.04 -23.49 -8.52
CA LYS A 148 3.28 -22.98 -7.90
C LYS A 148 4.15 -22.18 -8.85
N SER A 149 4.19 -22.54 -10.14
CA SER A 149 4.99 -21.82 -11.15
C SER A 149 4.43 -20.42 -11.44
N THR A 150 3.12 -20.27 -11.55
CA THR A 150 2.43 -18.99 -11.75
C THR A 150 2.56 -18.11 -10.52
N LEU A 151 2.38 -18.68 -9.32
CA LEU A 151 2.62 -17.98 -8.07
C LEU A 151 4.06 -17.47 -7.96
N ALA A 152 5.06 -18.31 -8.25
CA ALA A 152 6.46 -17.92 -8.20
C ALA A 152 6.81 -16.80 -9.20
N ARG A 153 6.23 -16.83 -10.42
CA ARG A 153 6.37 -15.75 -11.41
C ARG A 153 5.78 -14.44 -10.89
N TYR A 154 4.58 -14.50 -10.30
CA TYR A 154 3.94 -13.33 -9.70
C TYR A 154 4.78 -12.73 -8.56
N ILE A 155 5.26 -13.55 -7.61
CA ILE A 155 6.06 -13.05 -6.48
C ILE A 155 7.33 -12.37 -6.98
N ARG A 156 8.02 -12.94 -7.97
CA ARG A 156 9.20 -12.31 -8.58
C ARG A 156 8.86 -11.00 -9.27
N LEU A 157 7.75 -10.95 -10.01
CA LEU A 157 7.30 -9.71 -10.64
C LEU A 157 7.08 -8.61 -9.60
N MET A 158 6.48 -8.94 -8.45
CA MET A 158 6.29 -8.01 -7.34
C MET A 158 7.60 -7.58 -6.67
N ALA A 159 8.61 -8.45 -6.63
CA ALA A 159 9.94 -8.09 -6.15
C ALA A 159 10.67 -7.10 -7.10
N TYR A 160 10.33 -7.10 -8.39
CA TYR A 160 10.88 -6.17 -9.38
C TYR A 160 10.00 -4.94 -9.66
N SER A 161 8.82 -4.85 -9.06
CA SER A 161 7.94 -3.69 -9.22
C SER A 161 8.57 -2.42 -8.63
N ARG A 162 8.04 -1.24 -9.00
CA ARG A 162 8.53 0.04 -8.49
C ARG A 162 7.39 0.81 -7.80
N PRO A 163 7.38 0.88 -6.45
CA PRO A 163 8.30 0.23 -5.50
C PRO A 163 8.06 -1.30 -5.39
N PRO A 164 9.07 -2.08 -4.92
CA PRO A 164 8.91 -3.50 -4.67
C PRO A 164 7.87 -3.82 -3.59
N VAL A 165 7.04 -4.82 -3.86
CA VAL A 165 6.10 -5.39 -2.89
C VAL A 165 6.56 -6.79 -2.54
N VAL A 166 7.17 -6.94 -1.38
CA VAL A 166 7.82 -8.20 -0.95
C VAL A 166 7.19 -8.82 0.29
N GLU A 167 6.33 -8.06 0.97
CA GLU A 167 5.64 -8.47 2.18
C GLU A 167 4.21 -7.94 2.18
N LEU A 168 3.33 -8.62 2.93
CA LEU A 168 1.95 -8.20 3.12
C LEU A 168 1.77 -7.58 4.50
N TRP A 169 0.96 -6.53 4.57
CA TRP A 169 0.60 -5.91 5.84
C TRP A 169 -0.29 -6.79 6.69
N ALA A 170 -0.31 -6.55 8.01
CA ALA A 170 -1.13 -7.29 8.95
C ALA A 170 -2.63 -7.31 8.56
N SER A 171 -3.15 -6.20 8.03
CA SER A 171 -4.53 -6.10 7.52
C SER A 171 -4.79 -7.03 6.33
N GLN A 172 -3.82 -7.16 5.43
CA GLN A 172 -3.91 -8.03 4.26
C GLN A 172 -3.85 -9.49 4.69
N ARG A 173 -2.86 -9.85 5.52
CA ARG A 173 -2.69 -11.21 6.05
C ARG A 173 -3.94 -11.72 6.78
N ALA A 174 -4.54 -10.86 7.60
CA ALA A 174 -5.78 -11.20 8.31
C ALA A 174 -6.98 -11.45 7.38
N ALA A 175 -6.99 -10.87 6.18
CA ALA A 175 -8.08 -11.02 5.23
C ALA A 175 -7.93 -12.21 4.27
N LEU A 176 -6.71 -12.71 4.05
CA LEU A 176 -6.45 -13.79 3.10
C LEU A 176 -7.24 -15.09 3.38
N PRO A 177 -7.35 -15.58 4.64
CA PRO A 177 -8.08 -16.81 4.90
C PRO A 177 -9.53 -16.78 4.42
N MET A 178 -10.20 -15.62 4.50
CA MET A 178 -11.55 -15.46 3.97
C MET A 178 -11.54 -15.19 2.46
N ALA A 179 -10.72 -14.23 2.02
CA ALA A 179 -10.73 -13.76 0.64
C ALA A 179 -10.24 -14.80 -0.38
N LEU A 180 -9.33 -15.69 0.03
CA LEU A 180 -8.76 -16.75 -0.81
C LEU A 180 -9.35 -18.14 -0.51
N ASN A 181 -10.42 -18.24 0.28
CA ASN A 181 -11.09 -19.52 0.47
C ASN A 181 -11.94 -19.88 -0.75
N THR A 182 -11.47 -20.81 -1.57
CA THR A 182 -12.17 -21.26 -2.80
C THR A 182 -13.44 -22.08 -2.53
N THR A 183 -13.66 -22.55 -1.30
CA THR A 183 -14.87 -23.31 -0.95
C THR A 183 -16.06 -22.41 -0.57
N ASN A 184 -15.82 -21.11 -0.35
CA ASN A 184 -16.88 -20.16 -0.04
C ASN A 184 -17.47 -19.52 -1.31
N ARG A 185 -18.62 -18.85 -1.16
CA ARG A 185 -19.26 -18.08 -2.25
C ARG A 185 -18.70 -16.65 -2.38
N GLY A 186 -17.58 -16.36 -1.74
CA GLY A 186 -16.99 -15.04 -1.62
C GLY A 186 -17.08 -14.48 -0.19
N GLY A 187 -17.15 -13.16 -0.05
CA GLY A 187 -17.23 -12.50 1.26
C GLY A 187 -16.99 -10.99 1.21
N VAL A 188 -16.97 -10.37 2.39
CA VAL A 188 -16.82 -8.92 2.57
C VAL A 188 -15.47 -8.59 3.20
N VAL A 189 -14.63 -7.85 2.46
CA VAL A 189 -13.37 -7.29 2.94
C VAL A 189 -13.61 -5.87 3.46
N ASN A 190 -13.82 -5.75 4.76
CA ASN A 190 -14.05 -4.48 5.45
C ASN A 190 -12.74 -3.97 6.07
N LEU A 191 -11.95 -3.26 5.26
CA LEU A 191 -10.68 -2.69 5.65
C LEU A 191 -10.65 -1.19 5.38
N ARG A 192 -9.99 -0.43 6.27
CA ARG A 192 -9.82 1.02 6.11
C ARG A 192 -9.15 1.37 4.77
N THR A 193 -9.44 2.55 4.25
CA THR A 193 -8.75 3.10 3.08
C THR A 193 -7.25 3.06 3.32
N SER A 194 -6.46 2.77 2.28
CA SER A 194 -5.01 2.51 2.35
C SER A 194 -4.56 1.25 3.11
N ALA A 195 -5.46 0.40 3.63
CA ALA A 195 -5.06 -0.86 4.28
C ALA A 195 -4.78 -2.03 3.30
N GLY A 196 -4.85 -1.77 1.99
CA GLY A 196 -4.41 -2.70 0.95
C GLY A 196 -5.50 -3.59 0.33
N LYS A 197 -6.76 -3.12 0.26
CA LYS A 197 -7.90 -3.86 -0.36
C LYS A 197 -7.63 -4.31 -1.80
N THR A 198 -7.06 -3.43 -2.62
CA THR A 198 -6.72 -3.74 -4.02
C THR A 198 -5.78 -4.93 -4.13
N ARG A 199 -4.80 -5.07 -3.23
CA ARG A 199 -3.88 -6.23 -3.18
C ARG A 199 -4.61 -7.52 -2.85
N ILE A 200 -5.61 -7.49 -1.96
CA ILE A 200 -6.40 -8.69 -1.61
C ILE A 200 -7.21 -9.13 -2.83
N ALA A 201 -7.84 -8.20 -3.54
CA ALA A 201 -8.51 -8.48 -4.79
C ALA A 201 -7.54 -9.03 -5.85
N GLU A 202 -6.38 -8.41 -6.02
CA GLU A 202 -5.34 -8.88 -6.94
C GLU A 202 -4.92 -10.33 -6.66
N LEU A 203 -4.76 -10.70 -5.39
CA LEU A 203 -4.42 -12.07 -4.99
C LEU A 203 -5.57 -13.06 -5.24
N ALA A 204 -6.82 -12.64 -5.06
CA ALA A 204 -7.98 -13.47 -5.38
C ALA A 204 -8.13 -13.70 -6.90
N ILE A 205 -7.86 -12.66 -7.71
CA ILE A 205 -7.77 -12.77 -9.16
C ILE A 205 -6.66 -13.76 -9.54
N LEU A 206 -5.47 -13.61 -8.95
CA LEU A 206 -4.34 -14.49 -9.21
C LEU A 206 -4.67 -15.96 -8.89
N GLN A 207 -5.27 -16.23 -7.72
CA GLN A 207 -5.69 -17.58 -7.34
C GLN A 207 -6.65 -18.17 -8.36
N THR A 208 -7.68 -17.40 -8.75
CA THR A 208 -8.70 -17.86 -9.69
C THR A 208 -8.11 -18.18 -11.06
N LEU A 209 -7.31 -17.26 -11.62
CA LEU A 209 -6.69 -17.43 -12.93
C LEU A 209 -5.55 -18.46 -12.96
N ALA A 210 -4.90 -18.70 -11.82
CA ALA A 210 -3.88 -19.73 -11.72
C ALA A 210 -4.48 -21.13 -11.69
N SER A 211 -5.63 -21.31 -11.02
CA SER A 211 -6.38 -22.58 -11.00
C SER A 211 -7.13 -22.84 -12.31
N ASP A 212 -7.66 -21.79 -12.96
CA ASP A 212 -8.37 -21.88 -14.24
C ASP A 212 -7.99 -20.70 -15.14
N SER A 213 -7.11 -20.93 -16.12
CA SER A 213 -6.67 -19.89 -17.05
C SER A 213 -7.73 -19.43 -18.04
N SER A 214 -8.83 -20.18 -18.17
CA SER A 214 -9.98 -19.80 -19.00
C SER A 214 -10.99 -18.92 -18.25
N ALA A 215 -10.91 -18.89 -16.91
CA ALA A 215 -11.84 -18.14 -16.07
C ALA A 215 -11.85 -16.65 -16.41
N GLN A 216 -13.06 -16.09 -16.40
CA GLN A 216 -13.23 -14.64 -16.52
C GLN A 216 -13.51 -14.01 -15.17
N ILE A 217 -12.94 -12.82 -14.99
CA ILE A 217 -13.04 -12.05 -13.75
C ILE A 217 -13.69 -10.71 -14.05
N ILE A 218 -14.65 -10.30 -13.23
CA ILE A 218 -15.24 -8.96 -13.31
C ILE A 218 -14.76 -8.15 -12.12
N TYR A 219 -14.17 -6.99 -12.39
CA TYR A 219 -13.82 -5.99 -11.39
C TYR A 219 -14.68 -4.75 -11.58
N LEU A 220 -15.56 -4.49 -10.62
CA LEU A 220 -16.47 -3.34 -10.63
C LEU A 220 -15.88 -2.20 -9.83
N ALA A 221 -15.48 -1.14 -10.53
CA ALA A 221 -15.06 0.10 -9.92
C ALA A 221 -16.21 1.14 -9.97
N PRO A 222 -16.45 1.89 -8.89
CA PRO A 222 -17.60 2.80 -8.78
C PRO A 222 -17.52 4.04 -9.68
N PHE A 223 -16.32 4.42 -10.11
CA PHE A 223 -16.06 5.60 -10.92
C PHE A 223 -14.97 5.32 -11.95
N ARG A 224 -15.01 6.04 -13.08
CA ARG A 224 -14.02 5.90 -14.15
C ARG A 224 -12.58 6.13 -13.71
N SER A 225 -12.35 7.13 -12.86
CA SER A 225 -11.01 7.43 -12.34
C SER A 225 -10.43 6.26 -11.55
N LEU A 226 -11.25 5.60 -10.72
CA LEU A 226 -10.83 4.44 -9.95
C LEU A 226 -10.69 3.19 -10.84
N ALA A 227 -11.56 3.04 -11.85
CA ALA A 227 -11.43 1.97 -12.84
C ALA A 227 -10.08 2.04 -13.58
N MET A 228 -9.69 3.24 -14.02
CA MET A 228 -8.42 3.48 -14.70
C MET A 228 -7.20 3.21 -13.78
N GLU A 229 -7.28 3.58 -12.50
CA GLU A 229 -6.22 3.28 -11.52
C GLU A 229 -6.05 1.77 -11.29
N VAL A 230 -7.17 1.06 -11.13
CA VAL A 230 -7.17 -0.40 -10.97
C VAL A 230 -6.66 -1.08 -12.24
N GLU A 231 -7.05 -0.60 -13.43
CA GLU A 231 -6.54 -1.12 -14.70
C GLU A 231 -5.03 -1.01 -14.80
N GLN A 232 -4.46 0.17 -14.56
CA GLN A 232 -3.02 0.35 -14.60
C GLN A 232 -2.31 -0.59 -13.62
N THR A 233 -2.86 -0.75 -12.42
CA THR A 233 -2.30 -1.61 -11.37
C THR A 233 -2.35 -3.09 -11.76
N LEU A 234 -3.51 -3.58 -12.22
CA LEU A 234 -3.68 -4.98 -12.58
C LEU A 234 -2.94 -5.30 -13.89
N ALA A 235 -3.00 -4.44 -14.90
CA ALA A 235 -2.29 -4.64 -16.16
C ALA A 235 -0.77 -4.69 -15.97
N ALA A 236 -0.20 -3.91 -15.03
CA ALA A 236 1.21 -3.96 -14.68
C ALA A 236 1.66 -5.31 -14.10
N SER A 237 0.73 -6.12 -13.58
CA SER A 237 1.02 -7.42 -12.97
C SER A 237 0.60 -8.58 -13.87
N PHE A 238 -0.64 -8.56 -14.36
CA PHE A 238 -1.25 -9.68 -15.08
C PHE A 238 -0.82 -9.80 -16.54
N SER A 239 -0.44 -8.71 -17.20
CA SER A 239 0.04 -8.76 -18.59
C SER A 239 1.31 -9.62 -18.70
N TRP A 240 2.23 -9.52 -17.72
CA TRP A 240 3.46 -10.33 -17.67
C TRP A 240 3.20 -11.80 -17.35
N LEU A 241 2.04 -12.12 -16.79
CA LEU A 241 1.60 -13.48 -16.54
C LEU A 241 0.84 -14.09 -17.74
N GLY A 242 0.58 -13.30 -18.78
CA GLY A 242 -0.13 -13.72 -19.99
C GLY A 242 -1.64 -13.50 -19.95
N PHE A 243 -2.16 -12.77 -18.96
CA PHE A 243 -3.59 -12.48 -18.82
C PHE A 243 -3.94 -11.09 -19.36
N LYS A 244 -5.01 -11.01 -20.14
CA LYS A 244 -5.48 -9.76 -20.75
C LYS A 244 -6.41 -9.01 -19.79
N VAL A 245 -6.15 -7.71 -19.61
CA VAL A 245 -6.97 -6.79 -18.81
C VAL A 245 -7.68 -5.82 -19.75
N SER A 246 -9.02 -5.75 -19.70
CA SER A 246 -9.81 -4.83 -20.54
C SER A 246 -10.31 -3.60 -19.78
N HIS A 247 -10.53 -2.50 -20.52
CA HIS A 247 -11.08 -1.24 -20.02
C HIS A 247 -12.52 -1.03 -20.50
N LEU A 248 -13.51 -1.31 -19.64
CA LEU A 248 -14.93 -1.20 -19.98
C LEU A 248 -15.61 -0.15 -19.08
N TYR A 249 -15.10 1.07 -19.10
CA TYR A 249 -15.62 2.18 -18.29
C TYR A 249 -15.97 3.44 -19.10
N GLY A 250 -15.98 3.38 -20.44
CA GLY A 250 -16.38 4.46 -21.35
C GLY A 250 -17.85 4.37 -21.81
N GLY A 251 -18.65 5.40 -21.50
CA GLY A 251 -20.06 5.51 -21.92
C GLY A 251 -21.01 4.44 -21.33
N SER A 252 -22.32 4.58 -21.57
CA SER A 252 -23.33 3.58 -21.21
C SER A 252 -23.76 2.68 -22.38
N ARG A 253 -23.30 3.00 -23.60
CA ARG A 253 -23.55 2.21 -24.81
C ARG A 253 -22.48 1.13 -24.96
N VAL A 254 -22.88 -0.02 -25.49
CA VAL A 254 -22.00 -1.13 -25.86
C VAL A 254 -21.82 -1.08 -27.36
N SER A 255 -20.58 -1.02 -27.80
CA SER A 255 -20.16 -1.21 -29.18
C SER A 255 -19.76 -2.66 -29.42
N SER A 256 -19.67 -3.09 -30.67
CA SER A 256 -19.11 -4.41 -31.01
C SER A 256 -17.69 -4.59 -30.46
N VAL A 257 -16.89 -3.53 -30.47
CA VAL A 257 -15.53 -3.49 -29.92
C VAL A 257 -15.55 -3.75 -28.41
N ASP A 258 -16.51 -3.20 -27.66
CA ASP A 258 -16.63 -3.47 -26.22
C ASP A 258 -16.91 -4.96 -25.95
N THR A 259 -17.76 -5.59 -26.77
CA THR A 259 -18.09 -7.01 -26.64
C THR A 259 -16.89 -7.90 -26.97
N GLU A 260 -16.12 -7.55 -28.01
CA GLU A 260 -14.89 -8.26 -28.39
C GLU A 260 -13.80 -8.13 -27.31
N LEU A 261 -13.58 -6.91 -26.81
CA LEU A 261 -12.64 -6.67 -25.70
C LEU A 261 -13.03 -7.44 -24.44
N ALA A 262 -14.32 -7.57 -24.17
CA ALA A 262 -14.84 -8.36 -23.05
C ALA A 262 -14.65 -9.87 -23.26
N ALA A 263 -14.83 -10.36 -24.48
CA ALA A 263 -14.66 -11.78 -24.83
C ALA A 263 -13.19 -12.22 -24.76
N GLU A 264 -12.27 -11.36 -25.16
CA GLU A 264 -10.84 -11.69 -25.17
C GLU A 264 -10.13 -11.49 -23.82
N SER A 265 -10.77 -10.80 -22.86
CA SER A 265 -10.13 -10.47 -21.60
C SER A 265 -10.31 -11.54 -20.52
N SER A 266 -9.25 -11.77 -19.77
CA SER A 266 -9.28 -12.58 -18.54
C SER A 266 -9.83 -11.75 -17.38
N ILE A 267 -9.55 -10.43 -17.38
CA ILE A 267 -9.96 -9.50 -16.32
C ILE A 267 -10.70 -8.31 -16.94
N MET A 268 -11.99 -8.23 -16.66
CA MET A 268 -12.89 -7.19 -17.11
C MET A 268 -13.04 -6.09 -16.06
N ILE A 269 -12.43 -4.92 -16.29
CA ILE A 269 -12.57 -3.77 -15.39
C ILE A 269 -13.66 -2.86 -15.94
N ALA A 270 -14.73 -2.68 -15.18
CA ALA A 270 -15.91 -1.96 -15.65
C ALA A 270 -16.58 -1.12 -14.58
N THR A 271 -17.37 -0.13 -15.01
CA THR A 271 -18.33 0.53 -14.11
C THR A 271 -19.63 -0.29 -14.00
N PRO A 272 -20.44 -0.09 -12.95
CA PRO A 272 -21.75 -0.73 -12.85
C PRO A 272 -22.63 -0.50 -14.08
N GLU A 273 -22.63 0.71 -14.64
CA GLU A 273 -23.46 1.05 -15.80
C GLU A 273 -23.02 0.31 -17.07
N LYS A 274 -21.71 0.21 -17.32
CA LYS A 274 -21.20 -0.51 -18.50
C LYS A 274 -21.47 -2.01 -18.37
N THR A 275 -21.26 -2.58 -17.19
CA THR A 275 -21.50 -4.01 -16.94
C THR A 275 -22.96 -4.37 -17.15
N ARG A 276 -23.91 -3.54 -16.67
CA ARG A 276 -25.35 -3.72 -16.97
C ARG A 276 -25.64 -3.70 -18.47
N ALA A 277 -24.96 -2.84 -19.21
CA ALA A 277 -25.17 -2.73 -20.65
C ALA A 277 -24.61 -3.96 -21.38
N LEU A 278 -23.43 -4.44 -21.00
CA LEU A 278 -22.83 -5.68 -21.52
C LEU A 278 -23.70 -6.90 -21.22
N PHE A 279 -24.21 -7.01 -19.99
CA PHE A 279 -25.08 -8.10 -19.59
C PHE A 279 -26.34 -8.21 -20.47
N ARG A 280 -26.91 -7.08 -20.93
CA ARG A 280 -28.04 -7.08 -21.87
C ARG A 280 -27.65 -7.39 -23.30
N ALA A 281 -26.45 -6.99 -23.71
CA ALA A 281 -26.01 -7.08 -25.11
C ALA A 281 -25.39 -8.45 -25.45
N ALA A 282 -24.71 -9.07 -24.50
CA ALA A 282 -23.98 -10.33 -24.68
C ALA A 282 -23.95 -11.12 -23.35
N PRO A 283 -25.06 -11.77 -22.98
CA PRO A 283 -25.17 -12.54 -21.72
C PRO A 283 -24.19 -13.72 -21.66
N ASP A 284 -23.86 -14.31 -22.80
CA ASP A 284 -22.97 -15.48 -22.92
C ASP A 284 -21.55 -15.19 -22.39
N LEU A 285 -21.11 -13.92 -22.42
CA LEU A 285 -19.82 -13.49 -21.86
C LEU A 285 -19.70 -13.71 -20.35
N PHE A 286 -20.82 -13.94 -19.66
CA PHE A 286 -20.84 -14.08 -18.22
C PHE A 286 -20.89 -15.55 -17.76
N GLU A 287 -21.00 -16.50 -18.69
CA GLU A 287 -21.09 -17.93 -18.36
C GLU A 287 -19.81 -18.46 -17.71
N ASN A 288 -18.64 -17.98 -18.15
CA ASN A 288 -17.34 -18.40 -17.61
C ASN A 288 -16.79 -17.48 -16.51
N VAL A 289 -17.64 -16.61 -15.95
CA VAL A 289 -17.23 -15.75 -14.83
C VAL A 289 -17.08 -16.59 -13.56
N LYS A 290 -15.89 -16.58 -12.96
CA LYS A 290 -15.56 -17.31 -11.72
C LYS A 290 -15.34 -16.42 -10.51
N LEU A 291 -15.08 -15.13 -10.72
CA LEU A 291 -14.91 -14.15 -9.65
C LEU A 291 -15.51 -12.79 -10.04
N ILE A 292 -16.25 -12.20 -9.12
CA ILE A 292 -16.78 -10.84 -9.22
C ILE A 292 -16.25 -10.05 -8.03
N ILE A 293 -15.55 -8.96 -8.30
CA ILE A 293 -15.06 -8.03 -7.29
C ILE A 293 -15.91 -6.78 -7.36
N VAL A 294 -16.51 -6.39 -6.24
CA VAL A 294 -17.28 -5.15 -6.10
C VAL A 294 -16.49 -4.20 -5.22
N ASP A 295 -15.88 -3.18 -5.80
CA ASP A 295 -15.14 -2.16 -5.06
C ASP A 295 -16.06 -1.03 -4.56
N GLU A 296 -15.70 -0.45 -3.42
CA GLU A 296 -16.47 0.54 -2.69
C GLU A 296 -17.91 0.12 -2.38
N GLY A 297 -18.08 -1.06 -1.78
CA GLY A 297 -19.39 -1.58 -1.35
C GLY A 297 -20.12 -0.73 -0.31
N HIS A 298 -19.49 0.30 0.27
CA HIS A 298 -20.17 1.33 1.08
C HIS A 298 -21.15 2.19 0.27
N LEU A 299 -21.15 2.06 -1.07
CA LEU A 299 -22.11 2.68 -1.97
C LEU A 299 -23.44 1.89 -2.09
N ILE A 300 -23.70 0.97 -1.15
CA ILE A 300 -24.95 0.24 -0.96
C ILE A 300 -25.64 0.80 0.29
N GLY A 301 -26.95 1.06 0.22
CA GLY A 301 -27.66 1.79 1.27
C GLY A 301 -28.88 2.58 0.77
N PRO A 302 -29.44 3.46 1.61
CA PRO A 302 -30.82 3.96 1.43
C PRO A 302 -30.98 5.10 0.41
N SER A 303 -29.90 5.67 -0.11
CA SER A 303 -30.01 6.74 -1.12
C SER A 303 -30.46 6.18 -2.48
N GLU A 304 -31.15 6.96 -3.31
CA GLU A 304 -31.62 6.50 -4.64
C GLU A 304 -30.49 5.88 -5.48
N ARG A 305 -29.30 6.49 -5.44
CA ARG A 305 -28.10 5.97 -6.13
C ARG A 305 -27.66 4.63 -5.56
N PHE A 306 -27.69 4.49 -4.24
CA PHE A 306 -27.26 3.28 -3.55
C PHE A 306 -28.25 2.13 -3.71
N VAL A 307 -29.56 2.41 -3.74
CA VAL A 307 -30.60 1.43 -4.09
C VAL A 307 -30.40 0.87 -5.49
N LYS A 308 -30.04 1.72 -6.47
CA LYS A 308 -29.68 1.25 -7.81
C LYS A 308 -28.48 0.31 -7.78
N ASN A 309 -27.47 0.57 -6.96
CA ASN A 309 -26.30 -0.31 -6.81
C ASN A 309 -26.68 -1.64 -6.16
N GLU A 310 -27.51 -1.60 -5.12
CA GLU A 310 -28.03 -2.78 -4.41
C GLU A 310 -28.74 -3.74 -5.37
N LEU A 311 -29.69 -3.24 -6.17
CA LEU A 311 -30.40 -4.04 -7.18
C LEU A 311 -29.44 -4.69 -8.18
N PHE A 312 -28.37 -3.99 -8.54
CA PHE A 312 -27.38 -4.51 -9.48
C PHE A 312 -26.48 -5.57 -8.86
N VAL A 313 -26.06 -5.40 -7.60
CA VAL A 313 -25.35 -6.45 -6.87
C VAL A 313 -26.24 -7.69 -6.72
N ASP A 314 -27.56 -7.53 -6.55
CA ASP A 314 -28.48 -8.66 -6.55
C ASP A 314 -28.54 -9.39 -7.89
N HIS A 315 -28.51 -8.66 -9.02
CA HIS A 315 -28.38 -9.28 -10.34
C HIS A 315 -27.06 -10.05 -10.49
N LEU A 316 -25.94 -9.53 -9.96
CA LEU A 316 -24.66 -10.23 -9.96
C LEU A 316 -24.67 -11.46 -9.06
N ARG A 317 -25.41 -11.45 -7.95
CA ARG A 317 -25.62 -12.64 -7.11
C ARG A 317 -26.37 -13.73 -7.87
N SER A 318 -27.39 -13.35 -8.64
CA SER A 318 -28.10 -14.28 -9.52
C SER A 318 -27.15 -14.90 -10.54
N LEU A 319 -26.32 -14.08 -11.20
CA LEU A 319 -25.28 -14.56 -12.10
C LEU A 319 -24.33 -15.55 -11.42
N ALA A 320 -23.79 -15.16 -10.26
CA ALA A 320 -22.81 -15.93 -9.53
C ALA A 320 -23.34 -17.30 -9.10
N ARG A 321 -24.65 -17.42 -8.81
CA ARG A 321 -25.28 -18.71 -8.53
C ARG A 321 -25.30 -19.62 -9.75
N THR A 322 -25.53 -19.06 -10.94
CA THR A 322 -25.59 -19.82 -12.19
C THR A 322 -24.20 -20.22 -12.67
N SER A 323 -23.21 -19.32 -12.63
CA SER A 323 -21.84 -19.58 -13.09
C SER A 323 -20.92 -20.21 -12.03
N SER A 324 -21.44 -20.39 -10.81
CA SER A 324 -20.68 -20.76 -9.60
C SER A 324 -19.53 -19.78 -9.30
N ALA A 325 -19.73 -18.50 -9.59
CA ALA A 325 -18.76 -17.46 -9.27
C ALA A 325 -18.74 -17.12 -7.77
N ARG A 326 -17.59 -16.64 -7.31
CA ARG A 326 -17.42 -16.02 -5.99
C ARG A 326 -17.62 -14.51 -6.09
N ILE A 327 -18.23 -13.89 -5.07
CA ILE A 327 -18.36 -12.43 -4.99
C ILE A 327 -17.53 -11.87 -3.83
N LEU A 328 -16.49 -11.11 -4.13
CA LEU A 328 -15.71 -10.38 -3.14
C LEU A 328 -16.11 -8.91 -3.13
N LEU A 329 -16.72 -8.48 -2.03
CA LEU A 329 -17.09 -7.09 -1.83
C LEU A 329 -16.02 -6.39 -1.00
N LEU A 330 -15.36 -5.41 -1.60
CA LEU A 330 -14.36 -4.57 -0.94
C LEU A 330 -15.04 -3.31 -0.45
N SER A 331 -14.86 -2.99 0.82
CA SER A 331 -15.40 -1.74 1.35
C SER A 331 -14.49 -1.14 2.40
N ALA A 332 -14.59 0.18 2.54
CA ALA A 332 -14.10 0.86 3.73
C ALA A 332 -14.96 0.47 4.94
N VAL A 333 -14.78 1.18 6.06
CA VAL A 333 -15.47 0.91 7.32
C VAL A 333 -17.00 0.89 7.13
N LEU A 334 -17.57 -0.31 7.07
CA LEU A 334 -19.02 -0.56 7.06
C LEU A 334 -19.54 -0.71 8.49
N PRO A 335 -20.74 -0.19 8.81
CA PRO A 335 -21.35 -0.39 10.12
C PRO A 335 -21.89 -1.82 10.32
N ASN A 336 -22.34 -2.48 9.25
CA ASN A 336 -23.00 -3.79 9.28
C ASN A 336 -22.38 -4.80 8.26
N PRO A 337 -21.08 -5.12 8.34
CA PRO A 337 -20.43 -5.97 7.36
C PRO A 337 -20.93 -7.43 7.37
N GLN A 338 -21.39 -7.95 8.53
CA GLN A 338 -21.95 -9.30 8.65
C GLN A 338 -23.28 -9.45 7.92
N GLU A 339 -24.18 -8.47 8.04
CA GLU A 339 -25.44 -8.47 7.30
C GLU A 339 -25.20 -8.43 5.79
N LEU A 340 -24.20 -7.67 5.35
CA LEU A 340 -23.83 -7.60 3.95
C LEU A 340 -23.20 -8.91 3.46
N ALA A 341 -22.41 -9.60 4.28
CA ALA A 341 -21.84 -10.90 3.94
C ALA A 341 -22.91 -11.99 3.87
N GLU A 342 -23.83 -12.03 4.83
CA GLU A 342 -25.00 -12.91 4.82
C GLU A 342 -25.84 -12.68 3.55
N TRP A 343 -26.11 -11.41 3.22
CA TRP A 343 -26.82 -11.09 1.99
C TRP A 343 -26.04 -11.57 0.75
N VAL A 344 -24.78 -11.21 0.57
CA VAL A 344 -24.04 -11.55 -0.66
C VAL A 344 -23.81 -13.05 -0.80
N THR A 345 -23.40 -13.72 0.27
CA THR A 345 -22.84 -15.08 0.23
C THR A 345 -23.74 -16.15 0.86
N GLY A 346 -24.65 -15.76 1.76
CA GLY A 346 -25.39 -16.67 2.65
C GLY A 346 -24.57 -17.15 3.85
N ASP A 347 -23.49 -16.45 4.18
CA ASP A 347 -22.63 -16.72 5.33
C ASP A 347 -22.22 -15.42 6.02
N SER A 348 -22.80 -15.15 7.19
CA SER A 348 -22.47 -13.99 8.02
C SER A 348 -21.03 -13.95 8.54
N ASP A 349 -20.34 -15.09 8.58
CA ASP A 349 -18.94 -15.20 9.02
C ASP A 349 -17.94 -14.96 7.88
N ALA A 350 -18.42 -14.81 6.63
CA ALA A 350 -17.60 -14.48 5.46
C ALA A 350 -17.17 -13.00 5.43
N VAL A 351 -16.63 -12.51 6.56
CA VAL A 351 -16.20 -11.13 6.77
C VAL A 351 -14.74 -11.09 7.23
N ALA A 352 -13.93 -10.30 6.53
CA ALA A 352 -12.59 -9.94 6.98
C ALA A 352 -12.57 -8.50 7.48
N THR A 353 -12.14 -8.29 8.73
CA THR A 353 -11.96 -6.96 9.32
C THR A 353 -10.57 -6.80 9.92
N SER A 354 -10.08 -5.56 9.95
CA SER A 354 -8.86 -5.23 10.67
C SER A 354 -8.91 -3.80 11.19
N ARG A 355 -8.41 -3.61 12.42
CA ARG A 355 -8.21 -2.28 13.01
C ARG A 355 -6.86 -1.67 12.66
N TRP A 356 -5.97 -2.44 12.02
CA TRP A 356 -4.63 -1.98 11.65
C TRP A 356 -4.72 -0.85 10.61
N LYS A 357 -3.86 0.16 10.77
CA LYS A 357 -3.72 1.27 9.84
C LYS A 357 -2.25 1.57 9.59
N PRO A 358 -1.84 1.79 8.33
CA PRO A 358 -0.44 2.07 8.01
C PRO A 358 -0.01 3.45 8.52
N SER A 359 -0.92 4.43 8.47
CA SER A 359 -0.69 5.82 8.85
C SER A 359 -1.40 6.17 10.15
N VAL A 360 -0.75 7.01 10.96
CA VAL A 360 -1.39 7.59 12.14
C VAL A 360 -2.03 8.91 11.73
N GLU A 361 -3.34 8.97 11.87
CA GLU A 361 -4.11 10.19 11.73
C GLU A 361 -3.96 11.01 13.03
N ARG A 362 -3.62 12.28 12.89
CA ARG A 362 -3.63 13.24 13.99
C ARG A 362 -4.55 14.38 13.61
N TYR A 363 -5.55 14.64 14.43
CA TYR A 363 -6.46 15.75 14.24
C TYR A 363 -5.86 17.00 14.87
N GLY A 364 -6.03 18.15 14.22
CA GLY A 364 -5.53 19.42 14.73
C GLY A 364 -6.48 20.56 14.42
N LEU A 365 -6.64 21.49 15.35
CA LEU A 365 -7.41 22.71 15.16
C LEU A 365 -6.46 23.87 14.86
N LEU A 366 -6.63 24.49 13.69
CA LEU A 366 -5.95 25.74 13.36
C LEU A 366 -6.74 26.91 13.95
N ARG A 367 -6.17 27.58 14.97
CA ARG A 367 -6.76 28.75 15.62
C ARG A 367 -6.08 30.02 15.14
N TRP A 368 -6.84 30.87 14.44
CA TRP A 368 -6.43 32.21 14.04
C TRP A 368 -6.89 33.24 15.07
N ASN A 369 -5.99 34.07 15.58
CA ASN A 369 -6.29 35.11 16.57
C ASN A 369 -6.23 36.56 16.02
N GLY A 370 -6.04 36.74 14.71
CA GLY A 370 -5.90 38.05 14.08
C GLY A 370 -4.46 38.43 13.67
N SER A 371 -3.44 37.78 14.24
CA SER A 371 -2.03 38.02 13.88
C SER A 371 -1.19 36.75 13.74
N ARG A 372 -1.60 35.65 14.35
CA ARG A 372 -0.92 34.35 14.29
C ARG A 372 -1.92 33.18 14.22
N VAL A 373 -1.45 32.10 13.60
CA VAL A 373 -2.10 30.79 13.62
C VAL A 373 -1.40 29.92 14.65
N ARG A 374 -2.17 29.39 15.60
CA ARG A 374 -1.77 28.30 16.49
C ARG A 374 -2.35 27.00 15.97
N ILE A 375 -1.63 25.89 16.12
CA ILE A 375 -2.17 24.55 15.88
C ILE A 375 -2.32 23.79 17.20
N ASP A 376 -3.55 23.39 17.50
CA ASP A 376 -3.89 22.55 18.65
C ASP A 376 -4.08 21.12 18.17
N TRP A 377 -3.05 20.30 18.28
CA TRP A 377 -3.18 18.87 17.99
C TRP A 377 -4.04 18.20 19.06
N LEU A 378 -5.07 17.48 18.62
CA LEU A 378 -5.94 16.66 19.45
C LEU A 378 -5.31 15.27 19.62
N GLY A 379 -5.36 14.71 20.84
CA GLY A 379 -4.84 13.38 21.18
C GLY A 379 -3.95 13.38 22.42
N ASP A 380 -3.28 12.26 22.69
CA ASP A 380 -2.54 12.02 23.94
C ASP A 380 -1.32 12.92 24.14
N VAL A 381 -0.76 13.46 23.05
CA VAL A 381 0.39 14.35 23.11
C VAL A 381 -0.08 15.78 22.86
N GLU A 382 -0.09 16.58 23.92
CA GLU A 382 -0.31 18.01 23.81
C GLU A 382 0.77 18.66 22.94
N SER A 383 0.39 19.72 22.24
CA SER A 383 1.28 20.45 21.37
C SER A 383 1.38 21.89 21.78
N PHE A 384 2.63 22.35 21.98
CA PHE A 384 2.92 23.74 22.21
C PHE A 384 3.56 24.37 20.97
N ASN A 385 2.72 24.73 20.00
CA ASN A 385 3.13 25.50 18.83
C ASN A 385 2.21 26.73 18.64
N PRO A 386 2.35 27.75 19.51
CA PRO A 386 1.48 28.92 19.52
C PRO A 386 1.67 29.85 18.30
N SER A 387 2.78 29.71 17.59
CA SER A 387 3.17 30.53 16.44
C SER A 387 3.44 29.66 15.20
N PHE A 388 2.47 28.80 14.86
CA PHE A 388 2.56 27.94 13.68
C PHE A 388 2.55 28.75 12.38
N VAL A 389 1.86 29.90 12.33
CA VAL A 389 2.08 30.90 11.28
C VAL A 389 2.05 32.26 11.95
N GLU A 390 2.97 33.14 11.59
CA GLU A 390 2.98 34.52 12.06
C GLU A 390 2.83 35.45 10.87
N ALA A 391 2.10 36.54 11.06
CA ALA A 391 1.95 37.57 10.04
C ALA A 391 3.30 38.19 9.68
N LYS A 392 3.67 38.10 8.41
CA LYS A 392 4.90 38.67 7.85
C LYS A 392 4.59 39.60 6.69
N PRO A 393 5.42 40.64 6.45
CA PRO A 393 5.24 41.50 5.30
C PRO A 393 5.49 40.73 4.00
N LEU A 394 4.62 40.90 3.01
CA LEU A 394 4.71 40.24 1.69
C LEU A 394 5.91 40.70 0.83
N SER A 395 6.67 41.69 1.30
CA SER A 395 7.77 42.35 0.57
C SER A 395 8.54 43.25 1.53
N ASP A 396 9.78 43.58 1.21
CA ASP A 396 10.65 44.46 2.04
C ASP A 396 10.28 45.95 1.94
N ARG A 397 9.18 46.30 1.27
CA ARG A 397 8.73 47.69 1.15
C ARG A 397 8.15 48.18 2.47
N LYS A 398 8.39 49.46 2.79
CA LYS A 398 8.00 50.13 4.05
C LYS A 398 6.50 50.04 4.40
N ASN A 399 5.62 49.82 3.42
CA ASN A 399 4.16 49.68 3.59
C ASN A 399 3.64 48.32 3.08
N SER A 400 4.47 47.29 3.15
CA SER A 400 4.10 45.96 2.69
C SER A 400 2.94 45.41 3.52
N ARG A 401 1.94 44.83 2.82
CA ARG A 401 0.80 44.21 3.49
C ARG A 401 1.29 42.99 4.27
N LEU A 402 0.81 42.86 5.50
CA LEU A 402 1.04 41.68 6.32
C LEU A 402 0.13 40.53 5.86
N SER A 403 0.69 39.33 5.76
CA SER A 403 -0.04 38.09 5.50
C SER A 403 0.37 37.03 6.54
N PRO A 404 -0.58 36.27 7.11
CA PRO A 404 -2.03 36.30 6.85
C PRO A 404 -2.77 37.45 7.56
N ARG A 405 -3.80 38.03 6.94
CA ARG A 405 -4.67 39.07 7.57
C ARG A 405 -6.11 38.62 7.87
N ASN A 406 -6.53 37.51 7.28
CA ASN A 406 -7.87 36.96 7.43
C ASN A 406 -7.81 35.44 7.54
N LYS A 407 -8.95 34.81 7.85
CA LYS A 407 -9.02 33.34 8.01
C LYS A 407 -8.60 32.58 6.75
N THR A 408 -8.94 33.08 5.57
CA THR A 408 -8.59 32.43 4.29
C THR A 408 -7.08 32.42 4.07
N GLU A 409 -6.41 33.56 4.26
CA GLU A 409 -4.96 33.65 4.18
C GLU A 409 -4.27 32.85 5.29
N ALA A 410 -4.86 32.78 6.48
CA ALA A 410 -4.34 31.97 7.59
C ALA A 410 -4.37 30.46 7.26
N ILE A 411 -5.46 29.98 6.66
CA ILE A 411 -5.57 28.60 6.17
C ILE A 411 -4.54 28.35 5.06
N ALA A 412 -4.45 29.26 4.09
CA ALA A 412 -3.50 29.16 2.98
C ALA A 412 -2.04 29.13 3.43
N ALA A 413 -1.63 30.04 4.30
CA ALA A 413 -0.27 30.08 4.84
C ALA A 413 0.06 28.84 5.69
N SER A 414 -0.94 28.30 6.43
CA SER A 414 -0.79 27.04 7.14
C SER A 414 -0.58 25.87 6.17
N ALA A 415 -1.34 25.84 5.07
CA ALA A 415 -1.21 24.82 4.03
C ALA A 415 0.16 24.90 3.31
N VAL A 416 0.66 26.09 2.98
CA VAL A 416 2.00 26.28 2.38
C VAL A 416 3.11 25.90 3.36
N ARG A 417 2.95 26.17 4.66
CA ARG A 417 3.93 25.70 5.65
C ARG A 417 3.94 24.18 5.76
N LEU A 418 2.76 23.55 5.77
CA LEU A 418 2.61 22.09 5.81
C LEU A 418 3.06 21.42 4.51
N SER A 419 3.00 22.11 3.36
CA SER A 419 3.39 21.53 2.06
C SER A 419 4.88 21.15 2.00
N ARG A 420 5.71 21.76 2.86
CA ARG A 420 7.11 21.38 3.05
C ARG A 420 7.29 19.97 3.60
N LEU A 421 6.27 19.41 4.26
CA LEU A 421 6.28 18.05 4.81
C LEU A 421 5.67 17.03 3.83
N GLY A 422 4.92 17.48 2.82
CA GLY A 422 4.26 16.62 1.84
C GLY A 422 3.03 17.27 1.22
N PRO A 423 2.28 16.57 0.35
CA PRO A 423 1.09 17.11 -0.30
C PRO A 423 0.03 17.56 0.71
N VAL A 424 -0.57 18.73 0.48
CA VAL A 424 -1.64 19.29 1.32
C VAL A 424 -2.89 19.51 0.48
N MET A 425 -4.02 19.01 0.98
CA MET A 425 -5.33 19.24 0.39
C MET A 425 -6.13 20.21 1.26
N ILE A 426 -6.71 21.24 0.65
CA ILE A 426 -7.63 22.16 1.33
C ILE A 426 -9.05 21.85 0.86
N PHE A 427 -9.93 21.47 1.79
CA PHE A 427 -11.33 21.25 1.50
C PHE A 427 -12.15 22.53 1.70
N ALA A 428 -12.85 22.98 0.66
CA ALA A 428 -13.79 24.09 0.73
C ALA A 428 -15.23 23.56 0.73
N GLY A 429 -16.03 23.91 1.73
CA GLY A 429 -17.41 23.43 1.85
C GLY A 429 -18.35 23.90 0.73
N GLN A 430 -17.95 24.89 -0.06
CA GLN A 430 -18.70 25.39 -1.22
C GLN A 430 -17.76 25.65 -2.40
N ALA A 431 -18.18 25.29 -3.61
CA ALA A 431 -17.39 25.44 -4.83
C ALA A 431 -16.97 26.91 -5.10
N GLN A 432 -17.85 27.87 -4.78
CA GLN A 432 -17.59 29.31 -4.98
C GLN A 432 -16.41 29.85 -4.14
N TRP A 433 -15.99 29.17 -3.08
CA TRP A 433 -14.87 29.60 -2.24
C TRP A 433 -13.51 29.16 -2.80
N VAL A 434 -13.48 28.18 -3.72
CA VAL A 434 -12.25 27.62 -4.28
C VAL A 434 -11.35 28.68 -4.92
N PRO A 435 -11.84 29.61 -5.78
CA PRO A 435 -10.97 30.62 -6.40
C PRO A 435 -10.33 31.58 -5.38
N SER A 436 -11.05 31.91 -4.31
CA SER A 436 -10.54 32.79 -3.25
C SER A 436 -9.42 32.10 -2.46
N MET A 437 -9.63 30.82 -2.11
CA MET A 437 -8.62 30.01 -1.42
C MET A 437 -7.38 29.81 -2.29
N ALA A 438 -7.55 29.51 -3.58
CA ALA A 438 -6.45 29.34 -4.52
C ALA A 438 -5.58 30.60 -4.63
N ARG A 439 -6.20 31.79 -4.73
CA ARG A 439 -5.47 33.07 -4.72
C ARG A 439 -4.70 33.29 -3.41
N ALA A 440 -5.29 32.94 -2.27
CA ALA A 440 -4.62 33.08 -0.98
C ALA A 440 -3.41 32.13 -0.86
N VAL A 441 -3.48 30.92 -1.41
CA VAL A 441 -2.35 29.97 -1.45
C VAL A 441 -1.23 30.48 -2.36
N LEU A 442 -1.55 31.09 -3.51
CA LEU A 442 -0.53 31.68 -4.39
C LEU A 442 0.16 32.92 -3.78
N LEU A 443 -0.48 33.58 -2.82
CA LEU A 443 0.06 34.74 -2.11
C LEU A 443 0.93 34.37 -0.91
N ALA A 444 0.81 33.15 -0.39
CA ALA A 444 1.50 32.67 0.81
C ALA A 444 2.73 31.86 0.45
#